data_AF-A0A645G0G2-F1
#
_entry.id   AF-A0A645G0G2-F1
#
_cell.length_a   1.000
_cell.length_b   1.000
_cell.length_c   1.000
_cell.angle_alpha   90.00
_cell.angle_beta   90.00
_cell.angle_gamma   90.00
#
_symmetry.space_group_name_H-M   'P 1'
#
loop_
_entity.id
_entity.type
_entity.pdbx_description
1 polymer ?
#
loop_
_entity_poly.entity_id
_entity_poly.type
_entity_poly.pdbx_seq_one_letter_code
_entity_poly.pdbx_strand_id
1 'polypeptide(L)'
;MNLEQKPQENFELKNQKVGVSVSKKYFKKAVDRNRIKRLLRESYRLNKSIFIPKFGAQSISMLFWVSKEIPRHYSEVEQEFVKLCESKK
;
A
#
# COMPACT_ATOMS: atom_id res chain seq x y z
N MET A 1 -21.72 -8.42 -27.87
CA MET A 1 -21.05 -8.31 -26.56
C MET A 1 -21.82 -9.19 -25.60
N ASN A 2 -21.16 -10.16 -24.96
CA ASN A 2 -21.82 -11.04 -23.99
C ASN A 2 -22.13 -10.24 -22.70
N LEU A 3 -23.41 -9.90 -22.50
CA LEU A 3 -23.91 -9.18 -21.33
C LEU A 3 -24.13 -10.10 -20.11
N GLU A 4 -23.96 -11.40 -20.28
CA GLU A 4 -24.23 -12.44 -19.26
C GLU A 4 -23.04 -12.70 -18.33
N GLN A 5 -21.81 -12.34 -18.73
CA GLN A 5 -20.64 -12.53 -17.88
C GLN A 5 -20.61 -11.45 -16.79
N LYS A 6 -20.81 -11.86 -15.54
CA LYS A 6 -20.54 -10.96 -14.40
C LYS A 6 -19.04 -10.63 -14.42
N PRO A 7 -18.63 -9.37 -14.21
CA PRO A 7 -17.22 -8.94 -14.30
C PRO A 7 -16.27 -9.63 -13.29
N GLN A 8 -16.82 -10.45 -12.39
CA GLN A 8 -16.11 -11.16 -11.32
C GLN A 8 -15.89 -12.64 -11.64
N GLU A 9 -16.48 -13.18 -12.71
CA GLU A 9 -16.25 -14.57 -13.11
C GLU A 9 -14.81 -14.74 -13.62
N ASN A 10 -14.04 -15.62 -12.95
CA ASN A 10 -12.60 -15.90 -13.16
C ASN A 10 -11.59 -14.89 -12.59
N PHE A 11 -11.87 -14.20 -11.48
CA PHE A 11 -10.83 -13.41 -10.79
C PHE A 11 -9.88 -14.31 -9.99
N GLU A 12 -8.74 -14.66 -10.59
CA GLU A 12 -7.68 -15.41 -9.92
C GLU A 12 -6.54 -14.47 -9.48
N LEU A 13 -6.20 -14.49 -8.19
CA LEU A 13 -5.17 -13.63 -7.62
C LEU A 13 -3.80 -14.30 -7.65
N LYS A 14 -3.18 -14.34 -8.82
CA LYS A 14 -1.88 -15.00 -9.03
C LYS A 14 -0.74 -14.39 -8.20
N ASN A 15 -0.79 -13.08 -7.97
CA ASN A 15 0.24 -12.32 -7.26
C ASN A 15 -0.37 -11.38 -6.22
N GLN A 16 0.40 -11.09 -5.18
CA GLN A 16 0.05 -10.05 -4.21
C GLN A 16 -0.13 -8.69 -4.89
N LYS A 17 -1.25 -8.04 -4.62
CA LYS A 17 -1.55 -6.68 -5.10
C LYS A 17 -1.59 -5.73 -3.92
N VAL A 18 -0.91 -4.59 -4.03
CA VAL A 18 -0.88 -3.57 -2.99
C VAL A 18 -1.39 -2.24 -3.53
N GLY A 19 -2.44 -1.72 -2.90
CA GLY A 19 -2.93 -0.37 -3.10
C GLY A 19 -2.34 0.59 -2.08
N VAL A 20 -2.16 1.84 -2.45
CA VAL A 20 -1.75 2.91 -1.52
C VAL A 20 -2.77 4.05 -1.52
N SER A 21 -3.12 4.53 -0.34
CA SER A 21 -4.06 5.64 -0.14
C SER A 21 -3.49 6.67 0.82
N VAL A 22 -3.82 7.94 0.56
CA VAL A 22 -3.35 9.09 1.34
C VAL A 22 -4.52 10.05 1.52
N SER A 23 -4.69 10.57 2.73
CA SER A 23 -5.82 11.43 3.09
C SER A 23 -5.84 12.75 2.31
N LYS A 24 -6.93 13.00 1.55
CA LYS A 24 -7.22 14.31 0.95
C LYS A 24 -7.61 15.36 2.02
N LYS A 25 -8.03 14.92 3.22
CA LYS A 25 -8.38 15.83 4.31
C LYS A 25 -7.14 16.59 4.79
N TYR A 26 -6.03 15.89 5.00
CA TYR A 26 -4.79 16.47 5.54
C TYR A 26 -3.87 17.03 4.44
N PHE A 27 -3.75 16.35 3.31
CA PHE A 27 -2.83 16.75 2.23
C PHE A 27 -3.60 17.32 1.04
N LYS A 28 -3.80 18.65 1.02
CA LYS A 28 -4.59 19.33 -0.03
C LYS A 28 -3.87 19.40 -1.37
N LYS A 29 -2.53 19.54 -1.38
CA LYS A 29 -1.75 19.59 -2.62
C LYS A 29 -1.58 18.18 -3.21
N ALA A 30 -1.76 18.06 -4.52
CA ALA A 30 -1.59 16.80 -5.23
C ALA A 30 -0.14 16.30 -5.19
N VAL A 31 0.82 17.23 -5.29
CA VAL A 31 2.25 16.93 -5.22
C VAL A 31 2.63 16.25 -3.90
N ASP A 32 2.10 16.73 -2.77
CA ASP A 32 2.38 16.15 -1.45
C ASP A 32 1.83 14.72 -1.36
N ARG A 33 0.58 14.51 -1.78
CA ARG A 33 -0.02 13.17 -1.82
C ARG A 33 0.78 12.22 -2.71
N ASN A 34 1.21 12.67 -3.88
CA ASN A 34 1.98 11.86 -4.82
C ASN A 34 3.35 11.49 -4.25
N ARG A 35 4.02 12.42 -3.56
CA ARG A 35 5.27 12.16 -2.85
C ARG A 35 5.08 11.10 -1.76
N ILE A 36 4.07 11.25 -0.90
CA ILE A 36 3.78 10.26 0.16
C ILE A 36 3.47 8.88 -0.42
N LYS A 37 2.60 8.80 -1.44
CA LYS A 37 2.29 7.54 -2.13
C LYS A 37 3.53 6.92 -2.78
N ARG A 38 4.46 7.73 -3.28
CA ARG A 38 5.73 7.25 -3.85
C ARG A 38 6.61 6.65 -2.76
N LEU A 39 6.75 7.31 -1.62
CA LEU A 39 7.51 6.78 -0.49
C LEU A 39 6.93 5.46 0.03
N LEU A 40 5.60 5.36 0.17
CA LEU A 40 4.93 4.11 0.56
C LEU A 40 5.20 2.96 -0.42
N ARG A 41 5.13 3.23 -1.73
CA ARG A 41 5.41 2.22 -2.76
C ARG A 41 6.86 1.78 -2.74
N GLU A 42 7.81 2.71 -2.55
CA GLU A 42 9.22 2.36 -2.43
C GLU A 42 9.49 1.53 -1.17
N SER A 43 8.86 1.88 -0.05
CA SER A 43 8.97 1.10 1.19
C SER A 43 8.49 -0.33 0.99
N TYR A 44 7.35 -0.52 0.33
CA TYR A 44 6.87 -1.85 -0.04
C TYR A 44 7.84 -2.57 -1.00
N ARG A 45 8.35 -1.89 -2.03
CA ARG A 45 9.25 -2.49 -3.03
C ARG A 45 10.53 -3.03 -2.38
N LEU A 46 11.13 -2.26 -1.48
CA LEU A 46 12.36 -2.63 -0.78
C LEU A 46 12.13 -3.70 0.31
N ASN A 47 10.98 -3.65 0.98
CA ASN A 47 10.64 -4.53 2.09
C ASN A 47 9.64 -5.65 1.71
N LYS A 48 9.60 -6.04 0.43
CA LYS A 48 8.65 -7.03 -0.07
C LYS A 48 8.87 -8.42 0.56
N SER A 49 10.13 -8.76 0.85
CA SER A 49 10.52 -10.03 1.48
C SER A 49 9.97 -10.20 2.89
N ILE A 50 9.83 -9.11 3.66
CA ILE A 50 9.23 -9.15 5.00
C ILE A 50 7.70 -9.04 4.94
N PHE A 51 7.16 -8.37 3.92
CA PHE A 51 5.73 -8.14 3.79
C PHE A 51 4.96 -9.40 3.32
N ILE A 52 5.45 -10.12 2.31
CA ILE A 52 4.75 -11.29 1.74
C ILE A 52 4.47 -12.39 2.77
N PRO A 53 5.43 -12.85 3.59
CA PRO A 53 5.19 -13.91 4.56
C PRO A 53 4.14 -13.53 5.62
N LYS A 54 3.99 -12.23 5.90
CA LYS A 54 3.07 -11.71 6.92
C LYS A 54 1.65 -11.51 6.39
N PHE A 55 1.51 -10.98 5.18
CA PHE A 55 0.23 -10.59 4.60
C PHE A 55 -0.27 -11.55 3.50
N GLY A 56 0.49 -12.60 3.18
CA GLY A 56 0.14 -13.63 2.20
C GLY A 56 0.58 -13.31 0.77
N ALA A 57 0.99 -14.33 0.02
CA ALA A 57 1.51 -14.21 -1.35
C ALA A 57 0.40 -13.97 -2.40
N GLN A 58 -0.83 -14.39 -2.11
CA GLN A 58 -2.01 -14.21 -2.96
C GLN A 58 -3.04 -13.37 -2.20
N SER A 59 -2.70 -12.11 -1.93
CA SER A 59 -3.57 -11.20 -1.19
C SER A 59 -3.65 -9.81 -1.82
N ILE A 60 -4.75 -9.12 -1.54
CA ILE A 60 -4.92 -7.71 -1.87
C ILE A 60 -4.80 -6.94 -0.57
N SER A 61 -3.78 -6.09 -0.47
CA SER A 61 -3.55 -5.24 0.69
C SER A 61 -3.72 -3.78 0.33
N MET A 62 -4.22 -2.97 1.24
CA MET A 62 -4.28 -1.52 1.07
C MET A 62 -3.54 -0.82 2.20
N LEU A 63 -2.54 -0.03 1.83
CA LEU A 63 -1.71 0.76 2.75
C LEU A 63 -2.26 2.18 2.83
N PHE A 64 -2.40 2.69 4.05
CA PHE A 64 -2.91 4.03 4.32
C PHE A 64 -1.87 4.85 5.07
N TRP A 65 -1.57 6.05 4.58
CA TRP A 65 -0.86 7.04 5.40
C TRP A 65 -1.88 7.76 6.29
N VAL A 66 -1.83 7.45 7.59
CA VAL A 66 -2.78 7.98 8.59
C VAL A 66 -2.29 9.26 9.25
N SER A 67 -0.98 9.48 9.32
CA SER A 67 -0.39 10.68 9.92
C SER A 67 -0.82 11.96 9.20
N LYS A 68 -0.95 13.05 9.97
CA LYS A 68 -1.23 14.39 9.45
C LYS A 68 0.03 15.09 8.94
N GLU A 69 1.20 14.60 9.34
CA GLU A 69 2.51 15.14 8.99
C GLU A 69 2.99 14.60 7.64
N ILE A 70 3.70 15.44 6.89
CA ILE A 70 4.40 15.01 5.67
C ILE A 70 5.76 14.44 6.11
N PRO A 71 6.08 13.18 5.77
CA PRO A 71 7.37 12.59 6.12
C PRO A 71 8.50 13.38 5.46
N ARG A 72 9.49 13.85 6.23
CA ARG A 72 10.60 14.65 5.67
C ARG A 72 11.59 13.75 4.95
N HIS A 73 11.87 12.60 5.54
CA HIS A 73 12.79 11.60 5.00
C HIS A 73 12.09 10.27 4.69
N TYR A 74 12.69 9.48 3.79
CA TYR A 74 12.21 8.14 3.47
C TYR A 74 12.27 7.20 4.69
N SER A 75 13.30 7.35 5.53
CA SER A 75 13.51 6.55 6.73
C SER A 75 12.31 6.55 7.68
N GLU A 76 11.61 7.68 7.81
CA GLU A 76 10.40 7.78 8.65
C GLU A 76 9.29 6.83 8.15
N VAL A 77 9.11 6.75 6.82
CA VAL A 77 8.09 5.89 6.22
C VAL A 77 8.50 4.43 6.31
N GLU A 78 9.79 4.14 6.08
CA GLU A 78 10.34 2.79 6.20
C GLU A 78 10.22 2.24 7.63
N GLN A 79 10.55 3.04 8.64
CA GLN A 79 10.44 2.65 10.05
C GLN A 79 9.01 2.26 10.41
N GLU A 80 8.02 3.08 10.04
CA GLU A 80 6.61 2.76 10.29
C GLU A 80 6.15 1.53 9.49
N PHE A 81 6.65 1.34 8.26
CA PHE A 81 6.33 0.17 7.45
C PHE A 81 6.91 -1.13 8.02
N VAL A 82 8.17 -1.11 8.45
CA VAL A 82 8.84 -2.26 9.08
C VAL A 82 8.12 -2.59 10.39
N LYS A 83 7.82 -1.57 11.21
CA LYS A 83 7.04 -1.71 12.43
C LYS A 83 5.67 -2.34 12.18
N LEU A 84 4.98 -1.96 11.10
CA LEU A 84 3.72 -2.60 10.68
C LEU A 84 3.91 -4.08 10.32
N CYS A 85 5.01 -4.45 9.67
CA CYS A 85 5.31 -5.84 9.31
C CYS A 85 5.72 -6.69 10.52
N GLU A 86 6.36 -6.08 11.51
CA GLU A 86 6.80 -6.71 12.76
C GLU A 86 5.68 -6.81 13.79
N SER A 87 4.76 -5.84 13.81
CA SER A 87 3.62 -5.81 14.70
C SER A 87 2.83 -7.09 14.54
N LYS A 88 2.87 -7.93 15.59
CA LYS A 88 2.11 -9.18 15.65
C LYS A 88 0.62 -8.87 15.48
N LYS A 89 -0.07 -9.71 14.72
CA LYS A 89 -1.49 -9.96 14.92
C LYS A 89 -1.69 -10.63 16.26
#